data_AF-A0A9P3GE56-F1
#
_entry.id   AF-A0A9P3GE56-F1
#
_cell.length_a   1.000
_cell.length_b   1.000
_cell.length_c   1.000
_cell.angle_alpha   90.00
_cell.angle_beta   90.00
_cell.angle_gamma   90.00
#
_symmetry.space_group_name_H-M   'P 1'
#
loop_
_entity.id
_entity.type
_entity.pdbx_description
1 polymer ?
#
loop_
_entity_poly.entity_id
_entity_poly.type
_entity_poly.pdbx_seq_one_letter_code
_entity_poly.pdbx_strand_id
1 'polypeptide(L)'
;MTIEEKKPYTVFGYGSLIFKPPPHVIRQVPGFLKGYVRRFAQKSHDHRGTPENPGRVVTLVHKADWDVFSGSDAFPDEDVVWGIAYTIDPQYESEVRDYLDYREKDGYTIEEIDVWGIEDGREVVVAANCFTYVGLPENPSFIGSEPIDQLAERIWQSVGPSGRNKDYLYELSAAVRKLAPESHDSHLYALETRCRRLDAEHGDAHQN
;
A
#
# COMPACT_ATOMS: atom_id res chain seq x y z
N MET A 1 -24.70 13.87 -31.88
CA MET A 1 -23.45 13.17 -31.55
C MET A 1 -23.25 13.41 -30.06
N THR A 2 -23.72 12.49 -29.23
CA THR A 2 -23.49 12.56 -27.77
C THR A 2 -22.00 12.36 -27.57
N ILE A 3 -21.32 13.38 -27.05
CA ILE A 3 -19.97 13.24 -26.54
C ILE A 3 -20.13 12.29 -25.35
N GLU A 4 -19.71 11.04 -25.48
CA GLU A 4 -19.51 10.20 -24.29
C GLU A 4 -18.48 10.93 -23.44
N GLU A 5 -18.90 11.44 -22.27
CA GLU A 5 -17.95 11.97 -21.30
C GLU A 5 -17.02 10.83 -20.92
N LYS A 6 -15.76 10.93 -21.36
CA LYS A 6 -14.72 9.97 -21.02
C LYS A 6 -14.61 9.96 -19.49
N LYS A 7 -14.86 8.79 -18.88
CA LYS A 7 -14.72 8.61 -17.44
C LYS A 7 -13.30 9.04 -17.01
N PRO A 8 -13.15 9.83 -15.93
CA PRO A 8 -11.84 10.28 -15.50
C PRO A 8 -11.00 9.09 -15.01
N TYR A 9 -9.72 9.06 -15.37
CA TYR A 9 -8.79 8.07 -14.83
C TYR A 9 -8.43 8.43 -13.38
N THR A 10 -8.88 7.60 -12.44
CA THR A 10 -8.60 7.77 -11.02
C THR A 10 -7.93 6.51 -10.49
N VAL A 11 -6.80 6.67 -9.79
CA VAL A 11 -6.03 5.55 -9.22
C VAL A 11 -6.05 5.62 -7.70
N PHE A 12 -6.36 4.51 -7.04
CA PHE A 12 -6.29 4.38 -5.61
C PHE A 12 -4.88 3.94 -5.16
N GLY A 13 -4.25 4.77 -4.34
CA GLY A 13 -2.96 4.47 -3.72
C GLY A 13 -3.12 4.00 -2.27
N TYR A 14 -2.64 2.81 -1.95
CA TYR A 14 -2.66 2.22 -0.59
C TYR A 14 -1.27 2.05 0.05
N GLY A 15 -0.20 2.17 -0.74
CA GLY A 15 1.19 2.00 -0.33
C GLY A 15 2.01 3.28 -0.48
N SER A 16 3.12 3.19 -1.21
CA SER A 16 4.02 4.35 -1.42
C SER A 16 3.34 5.53 -2.11
N LEU A 17 2.30 5.29 -2.91
CA LEU A 17 1.51 6.36 -3.54
C LEU A 17 0.85 7.31 -2.53
N ILE A 18 0.66 6.92 -1.27
CA ILE A 18 0.09 7.81 -0.24
C ILE A 18 1.07 8.95 0.11
N PHE A 19 2.39 8.69 0.12
CA PHE A 19 3.41 9.70 0.45
C PHE A 19 4.30 10.09 -0.74
N LYS A 20 4.19 9.40 -1.87
CA LYS A 20 4.80 9.72 -3.17
C LYS A 20 3.73 9.63 -4.27
N PRO A 21 2.86 10.66 -4.37
CA PRO A 21 1.75 10.68 -5.34
C PRO A 21 2.22 10.49 -6.79
N PRO A 22 1.35 10.01 -7.69
CA PRO A 22 1.66 9.99 -9.12
C PRO A 22 1.77 11.44 -9.67
N PRO A 23 2.43 11.64 -10.82
CA PRO A 23 2.47 12.94 -11.47
C PRO A 23 1.09 13.31 -12.07
N HIS A 24 0.91 14.57 -12.47
CA HIS A 24 -0.30 15.07 -13.16
C HIS A 24 -1.64 14.87 -12.40
N VAL A 25 -1.60 14.83 -11.07
CA VAL A 25 -2.80 14.74 -10.24
C VAL A 25 -3.56 16.07 -10.23
N ILE A 26 -4.85 16.02 -10.56
CA ILE A 26 -5.76 17.18 -10.54
C ILE A 26 -6.75 17.15 -9.36
N ARG A 27 -6.94 15.98 -8.73
CA ARG A 27 -7.78 15.81 -7.54
C ARG A 27 -7.27 14.67 -6.67
N GLN A 28 -7.34 14.85 -5.35
CA GLN A 28 -7.01 13.85 -4.33
C GLN A 28 -8.18 13.70 -3.37
N VAL A 29 -8.63 12.48 -3.13
CA VAL A 29 -9.72 12.19 -2.19
C VAL A 29 -9.29 11.05 -1.27
N PRO A 30 -9.00 11.32 0.02
CA PRO A 30 -8.79 10.27 1.01
C PRO A 30 -10.05 9.41 1.17
N GLY A 31 -9.85 8.12 1.40
CA GLY A 31 -10.94 7.18 1.62
C GLY A 31 -10.41 5.79 1.93
N PHE A 32 -11.28 4.79 1.87
CA PHE A 32 -10.93 3.41 2.20
C PHE A 32 -11.63 2.41 1.28
N LEU A 33 -11.04 1.22 1.22
CA LEU A 33 -11.63 0.03 0.59
C LEU A 33 -12.16 -0.91 1.68
N LYS A 34 -13.14 -1.73 1.30
CA LYS A 34 -13.73 -2.79 2.14
C LYS A 34 -13.49 -4.15 1.48
N GLY A 35 -13.30 -5.20 2.28
CA GLY A 35 -13.02 -6.55 1.77
C GLY A 35 -11.57 -6.75 1.31
N TYR A 36 -10.66 -5.86 1.69
CA TYR A 36 -9.24 -5.95 1.32
C TYR A 36 -8.35 -5.86 2.57
N VAL A 37 -7.14 -6.41 2.47
CA VAL A 37 -6.09 -6.21 3.46
C VAL A 37 -4.88 -5.55 2.83
N ARG A 38 -4.21 -4.73 3.63
CA ARG A 38 -2.87 -4.22 3.32
C ARG A 38 -1.86 -4.93 4.20
N ARG A 39 -0.96 -5.69 3.59
CA ARG A 39 0.04 -6.49 4.33
C ARG A 39 1.40 -6.39 3.71
N PHE A 40 2.44 -6.41 4.53
CA PHE A 40 3.85 -6.47 4.12
C PHE A 40 4.23 -7.87 3.57
N ALA A 41 3.43 -8.38 2.64
CA ALA A 41 3.48 -9.74 2.12
C ALA A 41 4.08 -9.82 0.70
N GLN A 42 4.76 -8.76 0.25
CA GLN A 42 5.44 -8.69 -1.05
C GLN A 42 6.95 -8.52 -0.86
N LYS A 43 7.74 -9.40 -1.48
CA LYS A 43 9.21 -9.25 -1.54
C LYS A 43 9.57 -8.00 -2.35
N SER A 44 10.49 -7.20 -1.83
CA SER A 44 11.12 -6.11 -2.58
C SER A 44 12.59 -6.41 -2.79
N HIS A 45 12.96 -6.75 -4.03
CA HIS A 45 14.33 -7.14 -4.39
C HIS A 45 15.10 -6.03 -5.13
N ASP A 46 14.44 -4.96 -5.56
CA ASP A 46 15.00 -3.87 -6.36
C ASP A 46 14.80 -2.46 -5.75
N HIS A 47 13.94 -2.32 -4.73
CA HIS A 47 13.68 -1.04 -4.06
C HIS A 47 14.13 -1.01 -2.60
N ARG A 48 13.51 -1.84 -1.74
CA ARG A 48 13.70 -1.81 -0.28
C ARG A 48 14.50 -3.00 0.25
N GLY A 49 15.08 -3.79 -0.64
CA GLY A 49 16.04 -4.85 -0.34
C GLY A 49 16.91 -5.12 -1.56
N THR A 50 17.56 -6.30 -1.56
CA THR A 50 18.34 -6.82 -2.69
C THR A 50 17.79 -8.18 -3.11
N PRO A 51 18.23 -8.76 -4.25
CA PRO A 51 17.87 -10.12 -4.61
C PRO A 51 18.24 -11.17 -3.55
N GLU A 52 19.37 -10.99 -2.87
CA GLU A 52 19.88 -11.89 -1.83
C GLU A 52 19.22 -11.67 -0.47
N ASN A 53 18.86 -10.42 -0.16
CA ASN A 53 18.14 -10.05 1.06
C ASN A 53 16.93 -9.17 0.73
N PRO A 54 15.84 -9.76 0.20
CA PRO A 54 14.67 -9.01 -0.20
C PRO A 54 14.01 -8.38 1.01
N GLY A 55 13.62 -7.12 0.85
CA GLY A 55 12.78 -6.42 1.79
C GLY A 55 11.33 -6.91 1.74
N ARG A 56 10.47 -6.18 2.43
CA ARG A 56 9.02 -6.36 2.49
C ARG A 56 8.36 -5.03 2.19
N VAL A 57 7.46 -5.02 1.21
CA VAL A 57 6.60 -3.87 0.90
C VAL A 57 5.15 -4.30 1.00
N VAL A 58 4.25 -3.32 1.10
CA VAL A 58 2.83 -3.67 1.16
C VAL A 58 2.32 -4.15 -0.19
N THR A 59 1.42 -5.11 -0.15
CA THR A 59 0.49 -5.45 -1.22
C THR A 59 -0.93 -5.29 -0.71
N LEU A 60 -1.85 -5.01 -1.63
CA LEU A 60 -3.29 -5.06 -1.42
C LEU A 60 -3.78 -6.45 -1.87
N VAL A 61 -4.52 -7.14 -1.01
CA VAL A 61 -5.04 -8.50 -1.28
C VAL A 61 -6.51 -8.54 -0.89
N HIS A 62 -7.33 -9.27 -1.65
CA HIS A 62 -8.69 -9.58 -1.21
C HIS A 62 -8.65 -10.31 0.12
N LYS A 63 -9.54 -9.92 1.04
CA LYS A 63 -9.63 -10.55 2.37
C LYS A 63 -9.82 -12.07 2.27
N ALA A 64 -10.68 -12.50 1.34
CA ALA A 64 -10.97 -13.92 1.12
C ALA A 64 -9.73 -14.72 0.69
N ASP A 65 -8.86 -14.14 -0.14
CA ASP A 65 -7.61 -14.78 -0.54
C ASP A 65 -6.60 -14.77 0.62
N TRP A 66 -6.52 -13.66 1.35
CA TRP A 66 -5.63 -13.52 2.50
C TRP A 66 -5.92 -14.54 3.59
N ASP A 67 -7.18 -14.93 3.79
CA ASP A 67 -7.57 -15.91 4.80
C ASP A 67 -6.89 -17.28 4.64
N VAL A 68 -6.48 -17.62 3.43
CA VAL A 68 -5.68 -18.84 3.17
C VAL A 68 -4.25 -18.70 3.69
N PHE A 69 -3.73 -17.48 3.77
CA PHE A 69 -2.33 -17.17 4.10
C PHE A 69 -2.15 -16.46 5.45
N SER A 70 -3.23 -16.20 6.20
CA SER A 70 -3.23 -15.35 7.40
C SER A 70 -2.84 -16.06 8.70
N GLY A 71 -2.39 -17.32 8.65
CA GLY A 71 -2.12 -18.12 9.85
C GLY A 71 -1.07 -17.57 10.83
N SER A 72 -0.20 -16.65 10.38
CA SER A 72 0.75 -15.92 11.24
C SER A 72 0.45 -14.43 11.35
N ASP A 73 -0.65 -13.95 10.75
CA ASP A 73 -1.07 -12.55 10.85
C ASP A 73 -1.64 -12.27 12.25
N ALA A 74 -1.19 -11.17 12.85
CA ALA A 74 -1.68 -10.72 14.15
C ALA A 74 -3.06 -10.06 14.07
N PHE A 75 -3.49 -9.65 12.87
CA PHE A 75 -4.75 -8.94 12.64
C PHE A 75 -5.54 -9.58 11.47
N PRO A 76 -5.84 -10.89 11.54
CA PRO A 76 -6.38 -11.61 10.39
C PRO A 76 -7.82 -11.21 10.04
N ASP A 77 -8.55 -10.57 10.96
CA ASP A 77 -9.97 -10.24 10.79
C ASP A 77 -10.22 -8.83 10.24
N GLU A 78 -9.19 -7.98 10.11
CA GLU A 78 -9.33 -6.65 9.51
C GLU A 78 -9.49 -6.77 7.99
N ASP A 79 -10.37 -5.95 7.40
CA ASP A 79 -10.67 -5.97 5.96
C ASP A 79 -10.90 -4.57 5.36
N VAL A 80 -10.44 -3.53 6.07
CA VAL A 80 -10.52 -2.13 5.64
C VAL A 80 -9.13 -1.58 5.35
N VAL A 81 -8.96 -0.93 4.19
CA VAL A 81 -7.68 -0.32 3.80
C VAL A 81 -7.88 1.14 3.43
N TRP A 82 -7.33 2.03 4.25
CA TRP A 82 -7.30 3.47 3.98
C TRP A 82 -6.21 3.84 2.95
N GLY A 83 -6.53 4.77 2.06
CA GLY A 83 -5.64 5.28 1.02
C GLY A 83 -6.15 6.59 0.40
N ILE A 84 -5.71 6.89 -0.82
CA ILE A 84 -6.08 8.11 -1.55
C ILE A 84 -6.47 7.75 -2.98
N ALA A 85 -7.62 8.26 -3.44
CA ALA A 85 -8.00 8.27 -4.84
C ALA A 85 -7.40 9.50 -5.54
N TYR A 86 -6.58 9.27 -6.56
CA TYR A 86 -5.88 10.29 -7.35
C TYR A 86 -6.49 10.39 -8.74
N THR A 87 -7.21 11.47 -9.05
CA THR A 87 -7.68 11.74 -10.41
C THR A 87 -6.56 12.40 -11.20
N ILE A 88 -6.23 11.80 -12.34
CA ILE A 88 -5.17 12.25 -13.24
C ILE A 88 -5.73 13.19 -14.30
N ASP A 89 -4.95 14.21 -14.66
CA ASP A 89 -5.23 15.07 -15.79
C ASP A 89 -5.44 14.22 -17.06
N PRO A 90 -6.60 14.32 -17.74
CA PRO A 90 -6.88 13.56 -18.95
C PRO A 90 -5.83 13.69 -20.06
N GLN A 91 -5.08 14.80 -20.09
CA GLN A 91 -3.99 15.01 -21.07
C GLN A 91 -2.79 14.07 -20.85
N TYR A 92 -2.59 13.60 -19.61
CA TYR A 92 -1.44 12.80 -19.20
C TYR A 92 -1.82 11.38 -18.79
N GLU A 93 -3.07 10.96 -19.01
CA GLU A 93 -3.56 9.63 -18.60
C GLU A 93 -2.66 8.49 -19.12
N SER A 94 -2.29 8.52 -20.40
CA SER A 94 -1.45 7.47 -21.00
C SER A 94 -0.07 7.40 -20.34
N GLU A 95 0.54 8.55 -20.09
CA GLU A 95 1.86 8.65 -19.45
C GLU A 95 1.81 8.11 -18.01
N VAL A 96 0.75 8.45 -17.26
CA VAL A 96 0.62 7.97 -15.89
C VAL A 96 0.31 6.48 -15.83
N ARG A 97 -0.47 5.94 -16.78
CA ARG A 97 -0.67 4.48 -16.91
C ARG A 97 0.65 3.77 -17.16
N ASP A 98 1.43 4.21 -18.15
CA ASP A 98 2.74 3.61 -18.46
C ASP A 98 3.70 3.71 -17.26
N TYR A 99 3.69 4.84 -16.56
CA TYR A 99 4.48 5.06 -15.35
C TYR A 99 4.10 4.08 -14.23
N LEU A 100 2.80 3.90 -13.97
CA LEU A 100 2.31 3.00 -12.93
C LEU A 100 2.51 1.53 -13.31
N ASP A 101 2.28 1.15 -14.57
CA ASP A 101 2.50 -0.21 -15.04
C ASP A 101 3.98 -0.62 -14.95
N TYR A 102 4.91 0.32 -15.22
CA TYR A 102 6.33 0.08 -14.99
C TYR A 102 6.68 -0.04 -13.50
N ARG A 103 6.07 0.80 -12.67
CA ARG A 103 6.30 0.83 -11.22
C ARG A 103 5.78 -0.42 -10.51
N GLU A 104 4.66 -0.97 -10.98
CA GLU A 104 3.96 -2.12 -10.39
C GLU A 104 4.16 -3.42 -11.21
N LYS A 105 5.20 -3.46 -12.06
CA LYS A 105 5.56 -4.58 -12.97
C LYS A 105 5.68 -5.97 -12.30
N ASP A 106 5.91 -6.00 -10.99
CA ASP A 106 6.17 -7.22 -10.22
C ASP A 106 4.87 -7.92 -9.79
N GLY A 107 4.00 -8.25 -10.74
CA GLY A 107 2.88 -9.17 -10.55
C GLY A 107 1.63 -8.58 -9.86
N TYR A 108 1.41 -7.28 -9.99
CA TYR A 108 0.13 -6.66 -9.64
C TYR A 108 -0.87 -6.77 -10.80
N THR A 109 -2.14 -6.94 -10.46
CA THR A 109 -3.27 -6.88 -11.39
C THR A 109 -4.06 -5.62 -11.15
N ILE A 110 -4.56 -5.00 -12.22
CA ILE A 110 -5.41 -3.81 -12.10
C ILE A 110 -6.86 -4.25 -11.89
N GLU A 111 -7.51 -3.69 -10.87
CA GLU A 111 -8.94 -3.87 -10.59
C GLU A 111 -9.68 -2.53 -10.58
N GLU A 112 -10.96 -2.56 -10.96
CA GLU A 112 -11.87 -1.42 -10.82
C GLU A 112 -12.62 -1.53 -9.48
N ILE A 113 -12.59 -0.46 -8.68
CA ILE A 113 -13.04 -0.40 -7.29
C ILE A 113 -13.77 0.91 -6.99
N ASP A 114 -14.64 0.87 -5.99
CA ASP A 114 -15.23 2.06 -5.37
C ASP A 114 -14.50 2.40 -4.07
N VAL A 115 -14.18 3.68 -3.89
CA VAL A 115 -13.53 4.22 -2.70
C VAL A 115 -14.59 4.83 -1.79
N TRP A 116 -14.63 4.36 -0.56
CA TRP A 116 -15.57 4.78 0.48
C TRP A 116 -14.96 5.89 1.34
N GLY A 117 -15.81 6.74 1.88
CA GLY A 117 -15.46 7.75 2.88
C GLY A 117 -16.57 7.85 3.91
N ILE A 118 -16.37 8.72 4.90
CA ILE A 118 -17.35 8.96 5.96
C ILE A 118 -17.85 10.41 5.83
N GLU A 119 -19.15 10.57 5.62
CA GLU A 119 -19.84 11.86 5.61
C GLU A 119 -20.98 11.81 6.63
N ASP A 120 -20.98 12.76 7.58
CA ASP A 120 -21.96 12.83 8.68
C ASP A 120 -22.17 11.48 9.42
N GLY A 121 -21.07 10.75 9.64
CA GLY A 121 -21.06 9.45 10.32
C GLY A 121 -21.61 8.29 9.48
N ARG A 122 -21.80 8.47 8.17
CA ARG A 122 -22.25 7.41 7.25
C ARG A 122 -21.20 7.11 6.21
N GLU A 123 -21.06 5.84 5.87
CA GLU A 123 -20.24 5.43 4.74
C GLU A 123 -20.90 5.82 3.42
N VAL A 124 -20.16 6.51 2.56
CA VAL A 124 -20.57 6.92 1.22
C VAL A 124 -19.46 6.65 0.21
N VAL A 125 -19.81 6.43 -1.05
CA VAL A 125 -18.81 6.33 -2.13
C VAL A 125 -18.33 7.75 -2.46
N VAL A 126 -17.07 8.04 -2.17
CA VAL A 126 -16.44 9.36 -2.40
C VAL A 126 -15.70 9.43 -3.74
N ALA A 127 -15.36 8.28 -4.32
CA ALA A 127 -14.88 8.14 -5.69
C ALA A 127 -15.26 6.76 -6.24
N ALA A 128 -15.91 6.73 -7.40
CA ALA A 128 -16.38 5.48 -8.02
C ALA A 128 -15.55 5.11 -9.25
N ASN A 129 -15.55 3.83 -9.65
CA ASN A 129 -14.86 3.33 -10.85
C ASN A 129 -13.35 3.70 -10.86
N CYS A 130 -12.70 3.65 -9.69
CA CYS A 130 -11.26 3.90 -9.56
C CYS A 130 -10.48 2.63 -9.93
N PHE A 131 -9.21 2.78 -10.29
CA PHE A 131 -8.29 1.66 -10.54
C PHE A 131 -7.37 1.46 -9.34
N THR A 132 -7.09 0.21 -8.98
CA THR A 132 -6.07 -0.12 -7.97
C THR A 132 -5.22 -1.30 -8.43
N TYR A 133 -4.01 -1.42 -7.88
CA TYR A 133 -3.07 -2.51 -8.18
C TYR A 133 -3.13 -3.55 -7.05
N VAL A 134 -3.69 -4.73 -7.31
CA VAL A 134 -3.85 -5.83 -6.34
C VAL A 134 -2.79 -6.89 -6.57
N GLY A 135 -2.08 -7.30 -5.52
CA GLY A 135 -1.08 -8.36 -5.64
C GLY A 135 -1.75 -9.71 -5.45
N LEU A 136 -1.73 -10.53 -6.50
CA LEU A 136 -2.34 -11.87 -6.48
C LEU A 136 -1.44 -12.87 -5.75
N PRO A 137 -2.00 -13.89 -5.07
CA PRO A 137 -1.21 -14.95 -4.42
C PRO A 137 -0.29 -15.73 -5.36
N GLU A 138 -0.63 -15.82 -6.65
CA GLU A 138 0.19 -16.49 -7.68
C GLU A 138 1.47 -15.71 -8.02
N ASN A 139 1.60 -14.48 -7.55
CA ASN A 139 2.79 -13.66 -7.73
C ASN A 139 4.00 -14.32 -7.05
N PRO A 140 5.12 -14.60 -7.77
CA PRO A 140 6.32 -15.20 -7.17
C PRO A 140 6.94 -14.39 -6.01
N SER A 141 6.63 -13.10 -5.95
CA SER A 141 7.06 -12.19 -4.87
C SER A 141 6.10 -12.17 -3.68
N PHE A 142 4.91 -12.77 -3.78
CA PHE A 142 3.99 -12.93 -2.67
C PHE A 142 4.51 -14.00 -1.70
N ILE A 143 4.41 -13.73 -0.40
CA ILE A 143 4.96 -14.62 0.64
C ILE A 143 3.95 -15.02 1.72
N GLY A 144 2.72 -14.53 1.66
CA GLY A 144 1.74 -14.72 2.72
C GLY A 144 2.12 -14.01 4.03
N SER A 145 1.58 -14.48 5.15
CA SER A 145 1.88 -13.91 6.47
C SER A 145 3.19 -14.45 7.04
N GLU A 146 3.91 -13.56 7.74
CA GLU A 146 5.05 -13.89 8.60
C GLU A 146 4.73 -13.45 10.03
N PRO A 147 5.24 -14.14 11.07
CA PRO A 147 5.11 -13.67 12.45
C PRO A 147 5.62 -12.24 12.59
N ILE A 148 4.82 -11.38 13.21
CA ILE A 148 5.03 -9.93 13.16
C ILE A 148 6.39 -9.45 13.69
N ASP A 149 7.00 -10.17 14.64
CA ASP A 149 8.34 -9.86 15.14
C ASP A 149 9.43 -10.19 14.11
N GLN A 150 9.34 -11.33 13.43
CA GLN A 150 10.27 -11.70 12.34
C GLN A 150 10.13 -10.76 11.14
N LEU A 151 8.89 -10.36 10.84
CA LEU A 151 8.59 -9.39 9.79
C LEU A 151 9.19 -8.02 10.13
N ALA A 152 9.05 -7.55 11.37
CA ALA A 152 9.65 -6.31 11.84
C ALA A 152 11.19 -6.35 11.77
N GLU A 153 11.82 -7.44 12.21
CA GLU A 153 13.27 -7.63 12.09
C GLU A 153 13.73 -7.57 10.64
N ARG A 154 13.03 -8.25 9.72
CA ARG A 154 13.33 -8.19 8.28
C ARG A 154 13.25 -6.76 7.76
N ILE A 155 12.15 -6.06 8.02
CA ILE A 155 11.95 -4.66 7.60
C ILE A 155 13.01 -3.74 8.21
N TRP A 156 13.44 -4.00 9.44
CA TRP A 156 14.44 -3.18 10.11
C TRP A 156 15.84 -3.33 9.51
N GLN A 157 16.22 -4.56 9.12
CA GLN A 157 17.55 -4.88 8.56
C GLN A 157 17.67 -4.62 7.06
N SER A 158 16.58 -4.73 6.30
CA SER A 158 16.63 -4.65 4.84
C SER A 158 16.90 -3.23 4.32
N VAL A 159 17.80 -3.14 3.36
CA VAL A 159 18.16 -1.91 2.64
C VAL A 159 18.26 -2.22 1.16
N GLY A 160 17.68 -1.37 0.32
CA GLY A 160 17.79 -1.47 -1.13
C GLY A 160 18.15 -0.14 -1.79
N PRO A 161 18.15 -0.08 -3.13
CA PRO A 161 18.49 1.12 -3.90
C PRO A 161 17.63 2.34 -3.57
N SER A 162 16.39 2.14 -3.12
CA SER A 162 15.46 3.21 -2.72
C SER A 162 15.56 3.59 -1.24
N GLY A 163 16.57 3.10 -0.52
CA GLY A 163 16.82 3.35 0.89
C GLY A 163 16.38 2.20 1.79
N ARG A 164 16.34 2.46 3.10
CA ARG A 164 16.02 1.44 4.10
C ARG A 164 14.55 1.04 4.03
N ASN A 165 14.25 -0.20 4.36
CA ASN A 165 12.88 -0.69 4.34
C ASN A 165 12.05 -0.15 5.51
N LYS A 166 12.63 0.04 6.69
CA LYS A 166 11.95 0.70 7.82
C LYS A 166 11.50 2.12 7.51
N ASP A 167 12.24 2.86 6.69
CA ASP A 167 11.86 4.23 6.29
C ASP A 167 10.56 4.22 5.47
N TYR A 168 10.40 3.22 4.59
CA TYR A 168 9.14 3.01 3.87
C TYR A 168 7.97 2.75 4.82
N LEU A 169 8.16 1.90 5.82
CA LEU A 169 7.14 1.63 6.84
C LEU A 169 6.80 2.90 7.61
N TYR A 170 7.79 3.68 8.03
CA TYR A 170 7.57 4.92 8.78
C TYR A 170 6.86 6.00 7.95
N GLU A 171 7.27 6.20 6.69
CA GLU A 171 6.59 7.10 5.76
C GLU A 171 5.13 6.69 5.55
N LEU A 172 4.88 5.39 5.34
CA LEU A 172 3.53 4.85 5.14
C LEU A 172 2.66 5.02 6.40
N SER A 173 3.13 4.57 7.56
CA SER A 173 2.37 4.67 8.82
C SER A 173 2.07 6.13 9.19
N ALA A 174 3.02 7.04 8.97
CA ALA A 174 2.81 8.47 9.19
C ALA A 174 1.80 9.08 8.21
N ALA A 175 1.79 8.63 6.96
CA ALA A 175 0.87 9.14 5.94
C ALA A 175 -0.56 8.62 6.15
N VAL A 176 -0.72 7.32 6.46
CA VAL A 176 -2.04 6.71 6.74
C VAL A 176 -2.73 7.41 7.92
N ARG A 177 -2.03 7.64 9.03
CA ARG A 177 -2.57 8.38 10.19
C ARG A 177 -3.08 9.80 9.87
N LYS A 178 -2.70 10.39 8.74
CA LYS A 178 -3.08 11.75 8.33
C LYS A 178 -4.23 11.78 7.32
N LEU A 179 -4.72 10.63 6.86
CA LEU A 179 -5.76 10.56 5.82
C LEU A 179 -7.11 11.08 6.30
N ALA A 180 -7.52 10.65 7.50
CA ALA A 180 -8.78 11.03 8.13
C ALA A 180 -8.69 10.75 9.65
N PRO A 181 -9.53 11.39 10.48
CA PRO A 181 -9.62 11.08 11.92
C PRO A 181 -9.86 9.60 12.23
N GLU A 182 -10.64 8.92 11.37
CA GLU A 182 -11.00 7.51 11.49
C GLU A 182 -9.96 6.57 10.85
N SER A 183 -8.93 7.13 10.19
CA SER A 183 -7.93 6.34 9.49
C SER A 183 -7.01 5.62 10.48
N HIS A 184 -7.14 4.29 10.49
CA HIS A 184 -6.37 3.41 11.34
C HIS A 184 -5.97 2.14 10.58
N ASP A 185 -4.82 1.58 10.95
CA ASP A 185 -4.31 0.30 10.43
C ASP A 185 -3.48 -0.37 11.53
N SER A 186 -4.01 -1.44 12.13
CA SER A 186 -3.36 -2.09 13.28
C SER A 186 -2.08 -2.80 12.89
N HIS A 187 -2.02 -3.37 11.68
CA HIS A 187 -0.83 -4.03 11.15
C HIS A 187 0.33 -3.06 11.00
N LEU A 188 0.09 -1.89 10.37
CA LEU A 188 1.10 -0.83 10.24
C LEU A 188 1.58 -0.30 11.59
N TYR A 189 0.65 -0.03 12.51
CA TYR A 189 0.98 0.47 13.85
C TYR A 189 1.85 -0.53 14.63
N ALA A 190 1.48 -1.80 14.58
CA ALA A 190 2.16 -2.87 15.29
C ALA A 190 3.57 -3.14 14.73
N LEU A 191 3.76 -3.07 13.41
CA LEU A 191 5.08 -3.16 12.77
C LEU A 191 5.95 -1.94 13.09
N GLU A 192 5.39 -0.73 12.99
CA GLU A 192 6.11 0.51 13.30
C GLU A 192 6.63 0.48 14.74
N THR A 193 5.77 0.09 15.69
CA THR A 193 6.13 -0.01 17.11
C THR A 193 7.33 -0.95 17.33
N ARG A 194 7.35 -2.10 16.66
CA ARG A 194 8.45 -3.08 16.77
C ARG A 194 9.74 -2.58 16.14
N CYS A 195 9.66 -1.98 14.95
CA CYS A 195 10.84 -1.39 14.29
C CYS A 195 11.43 -0.24 15.12
N ARG A 196 10.58 0.59 15.73
CA ARG A 196 11.03 1.68 16.64
C ARG A 196 11.70 1.16 17.89
N ARG A 197 11.25 0.00 18.42
CA ARG A 197 11.92 -0.68 19.52
C ARG A 197 13.31 -1.17 19.12
N LEU A 198 13.44 -1.78 17.93
CA LEU A 198 14.74 -2.21 17.39
C LEU A 198 15.70 -1.00 17.19
N ASP A 199 15.20 0.14 16.69
CA ASP A 199 15.98 1.37 16.59
C ASP A 199 16.53 1.83 17.96
N ALA A 200 15.73 1.73 19.02
CA ALA A 200 16.14 2.12 20.37
C ALA A 200 17.13 1.11 21.00
N GLU A 201 16.95 -0.18 20.73
CA GLU A 201 17.78 -1.26 21.30
C GLU A 201 19.15 -1.38 20.65
N HIS A 202 19.27 -1.08 19.35
CA HIS A 202 20.50 -1.35 18.59
C HIS A 202 21.19 -0.07 18.08
N GLY A 203 20.60 1.10 18.35
CA GLY A 203 20.96 2.32 17.66
C GLY A 203 20.67 2.20 16.16
N ASP A 204 20.83 3.28 15.42
CA ASP A 204 20.68 3.23 13.98
C ASP A 204 21.89 2.46 13.39
N ALA A 205 21.77 1.12 13.28
CA ALA A 205 22.87 0.15 13.09
C ALA A 205 23.75 0.35 11.83
N HIS A 206 23.54 1.42 11.06
CA HIS A 206 24.25 1.73 9.82
C HIS A 206 24.61 3.23 9.69
N GLN A 207 25.04 3.88 10.78
CA GLN A 207 25.68 5.21 10.74
C GLN A 207 27.22 5.18 10.65
N ASN A 208 27.83 4.02 10.36
CA ASN A 208 29.28 3.93 10.05
C ASN A 208 29.51 3.62 8.57
#